data_AF-A0A923XYI0-F1
#
_entry.id   AF-A0A923XYI0-F1
#
_cell.length_a   1.000
_cell.length_b   1.000
_cell.length_c   1.000
_cell.angle_alpha   90.00
_cell.angle_beta   90.00
_cell.angle_gamma   90.00
#
_symmetry.space_group_name_H-M   'P 1'
#
loop_
_entity.id
_entity.type
_entity.pdbx_description
1 polymer ?
#
loop_
_entity_poly.entity_id
_entity_poly.type
_entity_poly.pdbx_seq_one_letter_code
_entity_poly.pdbx_strand_id
1 'polypeptide(L)'
;MEVHNFYHLNKIIPEDSVYIGRSNRNFNLLGSKFANPFPMKDQSEEERIRVITEYKDWLWKQISENNITKDELLGLTGKKLVCYCSPKLCHGDIVKATVELLITNEAEFDNKVKVIYHSKNKIKP
;
A
#
# COMPACT_ATOMS: atom_id res chain seq x y z
N MET A 1 12.32 3.19 -4.55
CA MET A 1 11.09 3.87 -5.04
C MET A 1 10.79 5.09 -4.18
N GLU A 2 10.03 6.06 -4.67
CA GLU A 2 9.64 7.27 -3.92
C GLU A 2 8.12 7.36 -3.76
N VAL A 3 7.67 8.02 -2.68
CA VAL A 3 6.25 8.23 -2.38
C VAL A 3 5.95 9.73 -2.41
N HIS A 4 5.15 10.16 -3.38
CA HIS A 4 4.83 11.56 -3.60
C HIS A 4 3.40 11.90 -3.18
N ASN A 5 3.23 13.15 -2.79
CA ASN A 5 1.92 13.74 -2.58
C ASN A 5 1.36 14.27 -3.90
N PHE A 6 0.18 13.81 -4.28
CA PHE A 6 -0.57 14.27 -5.46
C PHE A 6 -0.73 15.80 -5.50
N TYR A 7 -0.98 16.44 -4.36
CA TYR A 7 -1.15 17.88 -4.29
C TYR A 7 0.16 18.65 -4.49
N HIS A 8 1.30 18.03 -4.21
CA HIS A 8 2.62 18.61 -4.49
C HIS A 8 3.06 18.39 -5.95
N LEU A 9 2.34 17.56 -6.70
CA LEU A 9 2.56 17.30 -8.13
C LEU A 9 1.61 18.10 -9.02
N ASN A 10 1.13 19.26 -8.55
CA ASN A 10 0.14 20.09 -9.26
C ASN A 10 -1.13 19.32 -9.65
N LYS A 11 -1.48 18.26 -8.90
CA LYS A 11 -2.65 17.40 -9.15
C LYS A 11 -2.57 16.66 -10.50
N ILE A 12 -1.36 16.37 -10.97
CA ILE A 12 -1.07 15.57 -12.15
C ILE A 12 -0.24 14.36 -11.72
N ILE A 13 -0.57 13.17 -12.22
CA ILE A 13 0.26 11.97 -12.02
C ILE A 13 1.25 11.90 -13.19
N PRO A 14 2.56 11.98 -12.93
CA PRO A 14 3.57 11.82 -13.97
C PRO A 14 3.55 10.43 -14.62
N GLU A 15 4.08 10.32 -15.83
CA GLU A 15 4.11 9.05 -16.59
C GLU A 15 4.94 7.93 -15.92
N ASP A 16 5.99 8.32 -15.19
CA ASP A 16 6.83 7.40 -14.40
C ASP A 16 6.21 7.02 -13.04
N SER A 17 4.98 7.44 -12.80
CA SER A 17 4.30 7.32 -11.52
C SER A 17 3.06 6.43 -11.58
N VAL A 18 2.74 5.78 -10.46
CA VAL A 18 1.54 4.96 -10.28
C VAL A 18 0.70 5.55 -9.16
N TYR A 19 -0.58 5.79 -9.46
CA TYR A 19 -1.54 6.21 -8.46
C TYR A 19 -1.94 5.05 -7.55
N ILE A 20 -1.77 5.25 -6.24
CA ILE A 20 -2.10 4.25 -5.21
C ILE A 20 -3.16 4.74 -4.23
N GLY A 21 -3.84 5.85 -4.52
CA GLY A 21 -4.89 6.40 -3.66
C GLY A 21 -6.28 5.82 -3.94
N ARG A 22 -7.26 6.27 -3.15
CA ARG A 22 -8.68 5.94 -3.34
C ARG A 22 -9.26 6.66 -4.56
N SER A 23 -10.39 6.17 -5.06
CA SER A 23 -11.10 6.84 -6.15
C SER A 23 -11.39 8.30 -5.80
N ASN A 24 -11.10 9.21 -6.72
CA ASN A 24 -11.37 10.63 -6.57
C ASN A 24 -12.00 11.19 -7.85
N ARG A 25 -13.32 11.40 -7.80
CA ARG A 25 -14.11 11.85 -8.95
C ARG A 25 -13.76 13.26 -9.40
N ASN A 26 -13.32 14.13 -8.49
CA ASN A 26 -12.97 15.52 -8.81
C ASN A 26 -11.75 15.61 -9.75
N PHE A 27 -10.91 14.57 -9.77
CA PHE A 27 -9.73 14.47 -10.62
C PHE A 27 -9.79 13.29 -11.59
N ASN A 28 -10.96 12.66 -11.76
CA ASN A 28 -11.15 11.46 -12.59
C ASN A 28 -10.16 10.32 -12.27
N LEU A 29 -9.76 10.18 -11.01
CA LEU A 29 -8.84 9.13 -10.58
C LEU A 29 -9.62 7.89 -10.15
N LEU A 30 -9.34 6.76 -10.81
CA LEU A 30 -9.84 5.46 -10.39
C LEU A 30 -9.12 4.99 -9.11
N GLY A 31 -9.85 4.28 -8.26
CA GLY A 31 -9.28 3.73 -7.03
C GLY A 31 -8.25 2.64 -7.35
N SER A 32 -7.11 2.69 -6.67
CA SER A 32 -6.08 1.67 -6.79
C SER A 32 -6.40 0.45 -5.93
N LYS A 33 -5.97 -0.74 -6.35
CA LYS A 33 -5.95 -1.94 -5.49
C LYS A 33 -5.03 -1.79 -4.27
N PHE A 34 -4.09 -0.86 -4.32
CA PHE A 34 -3.19 -0.51 -3.22
C PHE A 34 -3.71 0.68 -2.39
N ALA A 35 -4.97 1.10 -2.59
CA ALA A 35 -5.55 2.18 -1.79
C ALA A 35 -5.75 1.72 -0.35
N ASN A 36 -5.37 2.58 0.61
CA ASN A 36 -5.72 2.33 2.01
C ASN A 36 -7.24 2.37 2.19
N PRO A 37 -7.92 1.29 2.61
CA PRO A 37 -9.37 1.28 2.80
C PRO A 37 -9.83 1.99 4.08
N PHE A 38 -8.94 2.27 5.03
CA PHE A 38 -9.25 2.81 6.35
C PHE A 38 -9.21 4.34 6.36
N PRO A 39 -10.35 5.06 6.35
CA PRO A 39 -10.35 6.53 6.46
C PRO A 39 -9.78 6.97 7.80
N MET A 40 -9.04 8.08 7.79
CA MET A 40 -8.74 8.81 9.01
C MET A 40 -10.02 9.49 9.51
N LYS A 41 -10.26 9.40 10.81
CA LYS A 41 -11.40 10.02 11.50
C LYS A 41 -11.13 11.49 11.85
N ASP A 42 -9.86 11.84 12.08
CA ASP A 42 -9.39 13.19 12.34
C ASP A 42 -7.96 13.35 11.77
N GLN A 43 -7.31 14.49 12.03
CA GLN A 43 -5.96 14.81 11.51
C GLN A 43 -4.83 14.56 12.52
N SER A 44 -5.11 13.88 13.63
CA SER A 44 -4.11 13.57 14.66
C SER A 44 -3.05 12.58 14.16
N GLU A 45 -1.91 12.55 14.84
CA GLU A 45 -0.85 11.59 14.53
C GLU A 45 -1.21 10.19 15.05
N GLU A 46 -1.96 10.09 16.15
CA GLU A 46 -2.50 8.84 16.69
C GLU A 46 -3.40 8.15 15.66
N GLU A 47 -4.31 8.90 15.05
CA GLU A 47 -5.20 8.38 14.02
C GLU A 47 -4.44 7.97 12.76
N ARG A 48 -3.37 8.71 12.40
CA ARG A 48 -2.46 8.34 11.31
C ARG A 48 -1.78 7.01 11.60
N ILE A 49 -1.24 6.83 12.79
CA ILE A 49 -0.59 5.58 13.20
C ILE A 49 -1.60 4.42 13.14
N ARG A 50 -2.84 4.64 13.59
CA ARG A 50 -3.92 3.63 13.50
C ARG A 50 -4.15 3.18 12.07
N VAL A 51 -4.44 4.10 11.14
CA VAL A 51 -4.77 3.74 9.74
C VAL A 51 -3.60 3.12 8.99
N ILE A 52 -2.35 3.49 9.32
CA ILE A 52 -1.15 2.90 8.70
C ILE A 52 -0.91 1.49 9.23
N THR A 53 -1.13 1.27 10.52
CA THR A 53 -1.02 -0.06 11.14
C THR A 53 -2.08 -1.00 10.56
N GLU A 54 -3.35 -0.57 10.53
CA GLU A 54 -4.43 -1.35 9.91
C GLU A 54 -4.16 -1.63 8.43
N TYR A 55 -3.64 -0.64 7.70
CA TYR A 55 -3.28 -0.83 6.29
C TYR A 55 -2.18 -1.86 6.10
N LYS A 56 -1.15 -1.87 6.94
CA LYS A 56 -0.06 -2.84 6.88
C LYS A 56 -0.61 -4.26 7.03
N ASP A 57 -1.43 -4.50 8.04
CA ASP A 57 -2.02 -5.82 8.28
C ASP A 57 -2.97 -6.21 7.15
N TRP A 58 -3.78 -5.27 6.65
CA TRP A 58 -4.67 -5.48 5.52
C TRP A 58 -3.91 -5.83 4.23
N LEU A 59 -2.83 -5.11 3.90
CA LEU A 59 -2.05 -5.34 2.68
C LEU A 59 -1.44 -6.74 2.69
N TRP A 60 -0.80 -7.13 3.79
CA TRP A 60 -0.24 -8.47 3.92
C TRP A 60 -1.32 -9.55 3.92
N LYS A 61 -2.51 -9.25 4.45
CA LYS A 61 -3.68 -10.11 4.31
C LYS A 61 -4.10 -10.27 2.85
N GLN A 62 -4.19 -9.20 2.07
CA GLN A 62 -4.55 -9.27 0.65
C GLN A 62 -3.54 -10.11 -0.15
N ILE A 63 -2.24 -9.95 0.15
CA ILE A 63 -1.17 -10.74 -0.47
C ILE A 63 -1.32 -12.22 -0.08
N SER A 64 -1.56 -12.53 1.20
CA SER A 64 -1.75 -13.91 1.67
C SER A 64 -2.97 -14.61 1.08
N GLU A 65 -3.98 -13.84 0.66
CA GLU A 65 -5.21 -14.33 0.06
C GLU A 65 -5.17 -14.25 -1.47
N ASN A 66 -4.03 -13.89 -2.06
CA ASN A 66 -3.81 -13.73 -3.49
C ASN A 66 -4.72 -12.68 -4.17
N ASN A 67 -5.28 -11.74 -3.40
CA ASN A 67 -6.03 -10.59 -3.92
C ASN A 67 -5.10 -9.49 -4.46
N ILE A 68 -3.86 -9.46 -3.96
CA ILE A 68 -2.75 -8.68 -4.51
C ILE A 68 -1.63 -9.68 -4.80
N THR A 69 -1.22 -9.76 -6.06
CA THR A 69 -0.21 -10.76 -6.49
C THR A 69 1.21 -10.21 -6.39
N LYS A 70 2.20 -11.11 -6.41
CA LYS A 70 3.61 -10.72 -6.52
C LYS A 70 3.87 -9.92 -7.80
N ASP A 71 3.31 -10.33 -8.93
CA ASP A 71 3.52 -9.63 -10.21
C ASP A 71 2.98 -8.20 -10.18
N GLU A 72 1.85 -7.96 -9.52
CA GLU A 72 1.32 -6.62 -9.32
C GLU A 72 2.21 -5.74 -8.45
N LEU A 73 2.83 -6.32 -7.41
CA LEU A 73 3.83 -5.63 -6.60
C LEU A 73 5.11 -5.35 -7.40
N LEU A 74 5.61 -6.34 -8.14
CA LEU A 74 6.80 -6.20 -8.98
C LEU A 74 6.59 -5.17 -10.10
N GLY A 75 5.36 -5.02 -10.60
CA GLY A 75 5.00 -3.97 -11.57
C GLY A 75 5.13 -2.54 -11.03
N LEU A 76 5.25 -2.36 -9.71
CA LEU A 76 5.54 -1.06 -9.10
C LEU A 76 7.04 -0.76 -9.05
N THR A 77 7.91 -1.74 -9.33
CA THR A 77 9.37 -1.56 -9.28
C THR A 77 9.82 -0.42 -10.19
N GLY A 78 10.63 0.48 -9.63
CA GLY A 78 11.13 1.66 -10.35
C GLY A 78 10.10 2.77 -10.57
N LYS A 79 8.82 2.58 -10.18
CA LYS A 79 7.78 3.60 -10.26
C LYS A 79 7.77 4.49 -9.01
N LYS A 80 7.30 5.72 -9.19
CA LYS A 80 6.94 6.64 -8.11
C LYS A 80 5.50 6.37 -7.65
N LEU A 81 5.28 6.21 -6.36
CA LEU A 81 3.95 5.96 -5.80
C LEU A 81 3.29 7.28 -5.45
N VAL A 82 2.09 7.54 -5.97
CA VAL A 82 1.37 8.80 -5.73
C VAL A 82 0.18 8.56 -4.80
N CYS A 83 0.23 9.17 -3.62
CA CYS A 83 -0.82 9.19 -2.60
C CYS A 83 -1.15 10.64 -2.19
N TYR A 84 -1.92 10.82 -1.11
CA TYR A 84 -2.28 12.15 -0.61
C TYR A 84 -1.58 12.55 0.70
N CYS A 85 -0.82 11.64 1.32
CA CYS A 85 -0.39 11.78 2.71
C CYS A 85 1.10 12.12 2.91
N SER A 86 1.97 11.77 1.96
CA SER A 86 3.41 12.09 2.02
C SER A 86 3.62 13.61 2.20
N PRO A 87 4.59 14.09 3.00
CA PRO A 87 5.70 13.37 3.65
C PRO A 87 5.38 12.82 5.05
N LYS A 88 4.16 12.99 5.56
CA LYS A 88 3.75 12.28 6.78
C LYS A 88 3.65 10.79 6.48
N LEU A 89 3.61 9.94 7.52
CA LEU A 89 3.41 8.49 7.36
C LEU A 89 2.28 8.22 6.34
N CYS A 90 2.63 7.61 5.20
CA CYS A 90 1.71 7.26 4.12
C CYS A 90 1.65 5.75 3.96
N HIS A 91 0.49 5.26 3.50
CA HIS A 91 0.33 3.84 3.15
C HIS A 91 1.26 3.42 2.00
N GLY A 92 1.65 4.39 1.16
CA GLY A 92 2.66 4.21 0.12
C GLY A 92 4.03 3.79 0.65
N ASP A 93 4.41 4.20 1.86
CA ASP A 93 5.67 3.78 2.48
C ASP A 93 5.63 2.28 2.81
N ILE A 94 4.46 1.78 3.21
CA ILE A 94 4.25 0.34 3.45
C ILE A 94 4.28 -0.43 2.12
N VAL A 95 3.64 0.07 1.06
CA VAL A 95 3.69 -0.56 -0.27
C VAL A 95 5.13 -0.62 -0.78
N LYS A 96 5.87 0.49 -0.69
CA LYS A 96 7.28 0.58 -1.05
C LYS A 96 8.10 -0.47 -0.29
N ALA A 97 7.98 -0.52 1.03
CA ALA A 97 8.72 -1.48 1.86
C ALA A 97 8.38 -2.94 1.51
N THR A 98 7.12 -3.23 1.19
CA THR A 98 6.69 -4.57 0.74
C THR A 98 7.32 -4.95 -0.60
N VAL A 99 7.36 -4.03 -1.57
CA VAL A 99 8.03 -4.25 -2.87
C VAL A 99 9.54 -4.43 -2.67
N GLU A 100 10.16 -3.58 -1.85
CA GLU A 100 11.59 -3.64 -1.52
C GLU A 100 11.95 -4.98 -0.86
N LEU A 101 11.12 -5.49 0.05
CA LEU A 101 11.31 -6.81 0.64
C LEU A 101 11.20 -7.93 -0.41
N LEU A 102 10.19 -7.87 -1.28
CA LEU A 102 9.99 -8.87 -2.33
C LEU A 102 11.20 -8.96 -3.27
N ILE A 103 11.77 -7.82 -3.69
CA ILE A 103 12.91 -7.79 -4.62
C ILE A 103 14.24 -8.16 -3.96
N THR A 104 14.43 -7.88 -2.67
CA THR A 104 15.70 -8.08 -1.98
C THR A 104 15.79 -9.43 -1.26
N ASN A 105 14.66 -9.95 -0.78
CA ASN A 105 14.60 -11.20 -0.03
C ASN A 105 13.26 -11.91 -0.22
N GLU A 106 13.06 -12.50 -1.41
CA GLU A 106 11.83 -13.20 -1.76
C GLU A 106 11.52 -14.36 -0.79
N ALA A 107 12.55 -15.05 -0.25
CA ALA A 107 12.35 -16.12 0.72
C ALA A 107 11.72 -15.62 2.03
N GLU A 108 12.17 -14.46 2.53
CA GLU A 108 11.57 -13.83 3.72
C GLU A 108 10.15 -13.32 3.43
N PHE A 109 9.94 -12.71 2.25
CA PHE A 109 8.61 -12.32 1.79
C PHE A 109 7.65 -13.51 1.82
N ASP A 110 8.05 -14.64 1.21
CA ASP A 110 7.23 -15.85 1.14
C ASP A 110 6.98 -16.48 2.49
N ASN A 111 7.98 -16.48 3.37
CA ASN A 111 7.80 -16.94 4.73
C ASN A 111 6.75 -16.09 5.47
N LYS A 112 6.80 -14.77 5.32
CA LYS A 112 5.82 -13.86 5.92
C LYS A 112 4.41 -14.10 5.40
N VAL A 113 4.26 -14.27 4.09
CA VAL A 113 2.98 -14.65 3.46
C VAL A 113 2.44 -15.95 4.05
N LYS A 114 3.29 -16.99 4.14
CA LYS A 114 2.93 -18.30 4.72
C LYS A 114 2.49 -18.16 6.18
N VAL A 115 3.24 -17.45 7.02
CA VAL A 115 2.90 -17.26 8.45
C VAL A 115 1.53 -16.61 8.59
N ILE A 116 1.24 -15.56 7.81
CA ILE A 116 -0.04 -14.84 7.88
C ILE A 116 -1.20 -15.73 7.40
N TYR A 117 -1.00 -16.51 6.34
CA TYR A 117 -2.00 -17.45 5.86
C TYR A 117 -2.33 -18.53 6.91
N HIS A 118 -1.31 -19.12 7.56
CA HIS A 118 -1.51 -20.19 8.54
C HIS A 118 -2.10 -19.68 9.86
N SER A 119 -1.70 -18.50 10.34
CA SER A 119 -2.25 -17.91 11.57
C SER A 119 -3.77 -17.69 11.47
N LYS A 120 -4.30 -17.41 10.27
CA LYS A 120 -5.75 -17.30 10.06
C LYS A 120 -6.44 -18.66 10.00
N ASN A 121 -5.85 -19.62 9.29
CA ASN A 121 -6.48 -20.93 9.09
C ASN A 121 -6.45 -21.81 10.35
N LYS A 122 -5.62 -21.48 11.35
CA LYS A 122 -5.66 -22.10 12.69
C LYS A 122 -6.83 -21.64 13.57
N ILE A 123 -7.60 -20.61 13.17
CA ILE A 123 -8.69 -20.02 13.96
C ILE A 123 -10.08 -20.43 13.40
N LYS A 124 -10.14 -21.27 12.36
CA LYS A 124 -11.42 -21.84 11.92
C LYS A 124 -11.79 -23.02 12.85
N PRO A 125 -12.95 -22.98 13.54
CA PRO A 125 -13.45 -24.11 14.33
C PRO A 125 -13.75 -25.33 13.44
#